data_AF-A0A4P9WSP8-F1
#
_entry.id   AF-A0A4P9WSP8-F1
#
_cell.length_a   1.000
_cell.length_b   1.000
_cell.length_c   1.000
_cell.angle_alpha   90.00
_cell.angle_beta   90.00
_cell.angle_gamma   90.00
#
_symmetry.space_group_name_H-M   'P 1'
#
loop_
_entity.id
_entity.type
_entity.pdbx_description
1 polymer ?
#
loop_
_entity_poly.entity_id
_entity_poly.type
_entity_poly.pdbx_seq_one_letter_code
_entity_poly.pdbx_strand_id
1 'polypeptide(L)'
;LLERASACVNAVALPALSDPRGIELARSFVTELEPAVPTDAAVIIRQATALGDKLNGVRREMDVLHQGNTPRFDVIRADFGGFCLVTFHHRGVARPGDKGLGFYRYRDRVFLFADAAAVLAFAQDPERYVQGAVNAARRSADLVCLMHMQSYFPSMEALDRASSFERQYHGIYKLAMQAEVGCQVDTHIETASAWDKSYEWNEWNLRRRALQLLNLKTKRTKMNQTLESVSKRNATTQLYLPKTSETQTMQTVEQAMATHRP
;
A
#
# COMPACT_ATOMS: atom_id res chain seq x y z
N LEU A 1 38.25 2.92 -2.24
CA LEU A 1 36.96 3.53 -2.67
C LEU A 1 35.72 2.77 -2.18
N LEU A 2 35.86 1.70 -1.39
CA LEU A 2 34.73 1.03 -0.70
C LEU A 2 34.48 1.57 0.72
N GLU A 3 35.43 2.30 1.32
CA GLU A 3 35.22 2.89 2.66
C GLU A 3 34.48 4.24 2.65
N ARG A 4 34.36 4.91 1.50
CA ARG A 4 33.64 6.19 1.40
C ARG A 4 32.17 6.06 0.96
N ALA A 5 31.74 4.85 0.58
CA ALA A 5 30.34 4.58 0.22
C ALA A 5 29.49 4.16 1.43
N SER A 6 30.11 3.68 2.52
CA SER A 6 29.41 3.36 3.77
C SER A 6 28.96 4.62 4.55
N ALA A 7 29.58 5.78 4.28
CA ALA A 7 29.26 7.03 4.96
C ALA A 7 28.03 7.77 4.39
N CYS A 8 27.58 7.46 3.17
CA CYS A 8 26.54 8.23 2.49
C CYS A 8 25.13 7.64 2.62
N VAL A 9 24.98 6.39 3.09
CA VAL A 9 23.64 5.80 3.35
C VAL A 9 23.10 6.19 4.73
N ASN A 10 23.95 6.75 5.62
CA ASN A 10 23.56 7.17 6.97
C ASN A 10 23.19 8.66 7.09
N ALA A 11 23.00 9.37 5.98
CA ALA A 11 22.78 10.83 5.99
C ALA A 11 21.33 11.26 5.65
N VAL A 12 20.34 10.43 5.95
CA VAL A 12 18.95 10.89 6.14
C VAL A 12 18.62 10.67 7.61
N ALA A 13 18.91 11.69 8.41
CA ALA A 13 18.60 11.72 9.83
C ALA A 13 17.08 11.72 10.04
N LEU A 14 16.50 10.52 10.17
CA LEU A 14 15.31 10.34 11.00
C LEU A 14 15.74 10.69 12.44
N PRO A 15 15.12 11.68 13.10
CA PRO A 15 15.46 12.01 14.47
C PRO A 15 15.09 10.84 15.37
N ALA A 16 16.12 10.22 15.94
CA ALA A 16 16.15 9.43 17.17
C ALA A 16 14.94 8.52 17.46
N LEU A 17 14.95 7.31 16.90
CA LEU A 17 14.32 6.13 17.53
C LEU A 17 15.26 5.42 18.54
N SER A 18 16.36 6.09 18.93
CA SER A 18 17.38 5.58 19.87
C SER A 18 17.48 6.36 21.18
N ASP A 19 16.66 7.40 21.39
CA ASP A 19 16.61 8.11 22.67
C ASP A 19 15.97 7.20 23.73
N PRO A 20 16.67 6.82 24.82
CA PRO A 20 16.10 5.95 25.86
C PRO A 20 14.81 6.53 26.45
N ARG A 21 14.67 7.87 26.50
CA ARG A 21 13.42 8.52 26.96
C ARG A 21 12.31 8.38 25.93
N GLY A 22 12.63 8.52 24.64
CA GLY A 22 11.69 8.29 23.55
C GLY A 22 11.23 6.83 23.48
N ILE A 23 12.14 5.89 23.74
CA ILE A 23 11.82 4.46 23.83
C ILE A 23 10.98 4.16 25.07
N GLU A 24 11.24 4.77 26.22
CA GLU A 24 10.40 4.62 27.43
C GLU A 24 9.00 5.23 27.24
N LEU A 25 8.91 6.41 26.63
CA LEU A 25 7.63 7.04 26.28
C LEU A 25 6.87 6.17 25.28
N ALA A 26 7.52 5.75 24.19
CA ALA A 26 6.94 4.86 23.19
C ALA A 26 6.54 3.51 23.81
N ARG A 27 7.34 2.95 24.72
CA ARG A 27 6.97 1.75 25.49
C ARG A 27 5.71 1.98 26.31
N SER A 28 5.55 3.12 26.98
CA SER A 28 4.32 3.41 27.72
C SER A 28 3.10 3.42 26.79
N PHE A 29 3.21 4.04 25.61
CA PHE A 29 2.15 4.01 24.60
C PHE A 29 1.92 2.63 24.00
N VAL A 30 2.98 1.86 23.73
CA VAL A 30 2.91 0.48 23.23
C VAL A 30 2.26 -0.43 24.28
N THR A 31 2.54 -0.23 25.57
CA THR A 31 1.92 -1.02 26.64
C THR A 31 0.44 -0.65 26.83
N GLU A 32 0.07 0.62 26.58
CA GLU A 32 -1.33 1.06 26.55
C GLU A 32 -2.09 0.51 25.32
N LEU A 33 -1.42 0.39 24.18
CA LEU A 33 -1.99 -0.11 22.92
C LEU A 33 -2.05 -1.64 22.86
N GLU A 34 -1.03 -2.33 23.36
CA GLU A 34 -0.91 -3.80 23.40
C GLU A 34 -0.64 -4.24 24.84
N PRO A 35 -1.69 -4.51 25.66
CA PRO A 35 -1.49 -5.07 26.98
C PRO A 35 -0.79 -6.43 26.88
N ALA A 36 0.06 -6.75 27.86
CA ALA A 36 0.74 -8.04 27.92
C ALA A 36 -0.31 -9.17 27.93
N VAL A 37 -0.35 -9.95 26.85
CA VAL A 37 -1.29 -11.08 26.73
C VAL A 37 -0.99 -12.05 27.87
N PRO A 38 -1.98 -12.37 28.74
CA PRO A 38 -1.77 -13.36 29.77
C PRO A 38 -1.42 -14.69 29.10
N THR A 39 -0.19 -15.18 29.32
CA THR A 39 0.35 -16.34 28.62
C THR A 39 -0.32 -17.65 29.03
N ASP A 40 -1.09 -17.63 30.12
CA ASP A 40 -1.68 -18.80 30.74
C ASP A 40 -3.19 -18.87 30.47
N ALA A 41 -3.61 -19.82 29.63
CA ALA A 41 -4.98 -20.00 29.18
C ALA A 41 -5.98 -20.13 30.35
N ALA A 42 -5.56 -20.73 31.47
CA ALA A 42 -6.39 -20.89 32.66
C ALA A 42 -6.78 -19.55 33.30
N VAL A 43 -5.90 -18.55 33.26
CA VAL A 43 -6.17 -17.21 33.81
C VAL A 43 -7.18 -16.48 32.92
N ILE A 44 -7.00 -16.55 31.60
CA ILE A 44 -7.93 -15.97 30.62
C ILE A 44 -9.32 -16.55 30.79
N ILE A 45 -9.42 -17.88 30.91
CA ILE A 45 -10.70 -18.57 31.13
C ILE A 45 -11.38 -18.06 32.40
N ARG A 46 -10.66 -18.00 33.54
CA ARG A 46 -11.23 -17.52 34.81
C ARG A 46 -11.71 -16.07 34.73
N GLN A 47 -10.92 -15.19 34.11
CA GLN A 47 -11.27 -13.77 33.96
C GLN A 47 -12.48 -13.59 33.05
N ALA A 48 -12.50 -14.27 31.90
CA ALA A 48 -13.61 -14.23 30.95
C ALA A 48 -14.90 -14.79 31.56
N THR A 49 -14.85 -15.93 32.27
CA THR A 49 -16.03 -16.49 32.96
C THR A 49 -16.56 -15.54 34.03
N ALA A 50 -15.69 -14.98 34.88
CA ALA A 50 -16.11 -14.02 35.91
C ALA A 50 -16.74 -12.75 35.35
N LEU A 51 -16.30 -12.29 34.17
CA LEU A 51 -16.93 -11.18 33.45
C LEU A 51 -18.27 -11.59 32.82
N GLY A 52 -18.35 -12.81 32.26
CA GLY A 52 -19.59 -13.38 31.75
C GLY A 52 -20.69 -13.48 32.80
N ASP A 53 -20.34 -13.88 34.03
CA ASP A 53 -21.29 -13.95 35.14
C ASP A 53 -21.85 -12.56 35.50
N LYS A 54 -21.01 -11.52 35.49
CA LYS A 54 -21.45 -10.14 35.69
C LYS A 54 -22.35 -9.65 34.56
N LEU A 55 -22.05 -10.03 33.32
CA LEU A 55 -22.83 -9.68 32.14
C LEU A 55 -24.22 -10.30 32.14
N ASN A 56 -24.35 -11.55 32.59
CA ASN A 56 -25.64 -12.22 32.72
C ASN A 56 -26.63 -11.44 33.61
N GLY A 57 -26.12 -10.67 34.58
CA GLY A 57 -26.91 -9.77 35.41
C GLY A 57 -27.36 -8.48 34.71
N VAL A 58 -26.61 -8.01 33.69
CA VAL A 58 -26.89 -6.76 32.98
C VAL A 58 -27.72 -7.01 31.72
N ARG A 59 -27.32 -7.96 30.87
CA ARG A 59 -27.96 -8.26 29.58
C ARG A 59 -27.75 -9.72 29.18
N ARG A 60 -28.84 -10.49 29.18
CA ARG A 60 -28.86 -11.94 28.88
C ARG A 60 -28.60 -12.30 27.40
N GLU A 61 -28.70 -11.33 26.49
CA GLU A 61 -28.47 -11.55 25.06
C GLU A 61 -26.98 -11.58 24.68
N MET A 62 -26.09 -11.32 25.65
CA MET A 62 -24.67 -11.17 25.42
C MET A 62 -23.91 -12.32 26.08
N ASP A 63 -23.19 -13.09 25.28
CA ASP A 63 -22.45 -14.26 25.74
C ASP A 63 -20.94 -14.04 25.67
N VAL A 64 -20.21 -14.65 26.60
CA VAL A 64 -18.75 -14.69 26.57
C VAL A 64 -18.24 -15.94 25.86
N LEU A 65 -17.34 -15.73 24.91
CA LEU A 65 -16.62 -16.76 24.18
C LEU A 65 -15.15 -16.75 24.64
N HIS A 66 -14.66 -17.91 25.09
CA HIS A 66 -13.28 -18.12 25.51
C HIS A 66 -12.83 -19.53 25.14
N GLN A 67 -11.53 -19.80 25.22
CA GLN A 67 -10.90 -21.07 24.83
C GLN A 67 -11.51 -22.32 25.52
N GLY A 68 -12.15 -22.15 26.68
CA GLY A 68 -12.76 -23.24 27.44
C GLY A 68 -14.21 -23.56 27.04
N ASN A 69 -14.93 -22.63 26.40
CA ASN A 69 -16.34 -22.79 26.04
C ASN A 69 -16.55 -22.91 24.52
N THR A 70 -15.67 -22.34 23.72
CA THR A 70 -15.87 -22.25 22.26
C THR A 70 -14.86 -23.10 21.50
N PRO A 71 -15.29 -24.09 20.68
CA PRO A 71 -14.39 -24.80 19.80
C PRO A 71 -13.84 -23.85 18.73
N ARG A 72 -12.58 -24.05 18.29
CA ARG A 72 -11.90 -23.19 17.28
C ARG A 72 -11.82 -21.70 17.67
N PHE A 73 -11.55 -21.42 18.94
CA PHE A 73 -11.29 -20.06 19.42
C PHE A 73 -10.26 -19.29 18.58
N ASP A 74 -9.24 -19.99 18.07
CA ASP A 74 -8.15 -19.41 17.27
C ASP A 74 -8.60 -18.86 15.92
N VAL A 75 -9.74 -19.31 15.40
CA VAL A 75 -10.24 -18.95 14.07
C VAL A 75 -11.30 -17.84 14.15
N ILE A 76 -11.78 -17.52 15.36
CA ILE A 76 -12.83 -16.52 15.55
C ILE A 76 -12.33 -15.14 15.11
N ARG A 77 -13.13 -14.48 14.25
CA ARG A 77 -12.89 -13.10 13.83
C ARG A 77 -13.88 -12.18 14.52
N ALA A 78 -13.38 -11.12 15.14
CA ALA A 78 -14.21 -10.07 15.68
C ALA A 78 -14.69 -9.12 14.56
N ASP A 79 -15.91 -8.63 14.71
CA ASP A 79 -16.44 -7.48 13.97
C ASP A 79 -15.61 -6.22 14.25
N PHE A 80 -15.80 -5.20 13.41
CA PHE A 80 -15.14 -3.91 13.51
C PHE A 80 -13.60 -4.04 13.51
N GLY A 81 -13.06 -5.04 12.80
CA GLY A 81 -11.62 -5.31 12.74
C GLY A 81 -10.99 -5.75 14.07
N GLY A 82 -11.78 -6.04 15.11
CA GLY A 82 -11.29 -6.31 16.46
C GLY A 82 -10.95 -5.07 17.29
N PHE A 83 -11.41 -3.88 16.87
CA PHE A 83 -11.28 -2.65 17.65
C PHE A 83 -12.36 -2.51 18.72
N CYS A 84 -12.03 -1.84 19.81
CA CYS A 84 -12.95 -1.57 20.90
C CYS A 84 -13.91 -0.41 20.56
N LEU A 85 -15.18 -0.75 20.30
CA LEU A 85 -16.24 0.22 19.97
C LEU A 85 -16.49 1.29 21.04
N VAL A 86 -16.40 0.93 22.31
CA VAL A 86 -16.65 1.85 23.42
C VAL A 86 -15.56 2.92 23.49
N THR A 87 -14.30 2.51 23.41
CA THR A 87 -13.16 3.44 23.35
C THR A 87 -13.24 4.31 22.10
N PHE A 88 -13.61 3.74 20.96
CA PHE A 88 -13.83 4.48 19.73
C PHE A 88 -14.94 5.53 19.88
N HIS A 89 -16.07 5.18 20.50
CA HIS A 89 -17.18 6.12 20.72
C HIS A 89 -16.81 7.28 21.65
N HIS A 90 -16.06 7.01 22.72
CA HIS A 90 -15.72 8.04 23.71
C HIS A 90 -14.52 8.92 23.31
N ARG A 91 -13.50 8.32 22.66
CA ARG A 91 -12.23 9.01 22.35
C ARG A 91 -12.02 9.28 20.87
N GLY A 92 -12.80 8.67 19.98
CA GLY A 92 -12.59 8.75 18.53
C GLY A 92 -11.38 7.97 18.02
N VAL A 93 -10.76 7.13 18.87
CA VAL A 93 -9.53 6.39 18.55
C VAL A 93 -9.82 4.89 18.45
N ALA A 94 -9.34 4.26 17.38
CA ALA A 94 -9.43 2.81 17.18
C ALA A 94 -8.37 2.09 18.02
N ARG A 95 -8.70 1.80 19.28
CA ARG A 95 -7.85 0.98 20.16
C ARG A 95 -8.15 -0.50 19.90
N PRO A 96 -7.14 -1.36 19.67
CA PRO A 96 -7.36 -2.80 19.51
C PRO A 96 -7.94 -3.36 20.81
N GLY A 97 -8.83 -4.35 20.70
CA GLY A 97 -9.29 -5.07 21.89
C GLY A 97 -8.24 -6.05 22.40
N ASP A 98 -8.39 -6.44 23.67
CA ASP A 98 -7.58 -7.48 24.30
C ASP A 98 -8.26 -8.85 24.18
N LYS A 99 -7.55 -9.81 23.56
CA LYS A 99 -8.01 -11.21 23.46
C LYS A 99 -7.98 -11.94 24.80
N GLY A 100 -7.20 -11.46 25.76
CA GLY A 100 -7.15 -11.99 27.13
C GLY A 100 -8.46 -11.82 27.89
N LEU A 101 -9.32 -10.88 27.49
CA LEU A 101 -10.66 -10.69 28.05
C LEU A 101 -11.72 -11.62 27.43
N GLY A 102 -11.36 -12.39 26.39
CA GLY A 102 -12.28 -13.18 25.59
C GLY A 102 -13.02 -12.36 24.52
N PHE A 103 -13.78 -13.05 23.68
CA PHE A 103 -14.67 -12.44 22.71
C PHE A 103 -16.08 -12.36 23.30
N TYR A 104 -16.86 -11.38 22.89
CA TYR A 104 -18.22 -11.18 23.38
C TYR A 104 -19.19 -11.23 22.21
N ARG A 105 -20.13 -12.17 22.26
CA ARG A 105 -21.16 -12.33 21.25
C ARG A 105 -22.38 -11.52 21.63
N TYR A 106 -22.82 -10.64 20.75
CA TYR A 106 -24.12 -9.97 20.88
C TYR A 106 -24.89 -10.19 19.57
N ARG A 107 -26.05 -10.85 19.68
CA ARG A 107 -26.81 -11.37 18.52
C ARG A 107 -25.96 -12.35 17.68
N ASP A 108 -25.75 -12.04 16.40
CA ASP A 108 -24.96 -12.86 15.45
C ASP A 108 -23.57 -12.26 15.18
N ARG A 109 -23.14 -11.32 16.04
CA ARG A 109 -21.91 -10.55 15.89
C ARG A 109 -20.98 -10.75 17.07
N VAL A 110 -19.69 -10.61 16.82
CA VAL A 110 -18.63 -10.92 17.79
C VAL A 110 -17.75 -9.70 18.01
N PHE A 111 -17.58 -9.27 19.25
CA PHE A 111 -16.89 -8.04 19.61
C PHE A 111 -15.66 -8.32 20.49
N LEU A 112 -14.69 -7.42 20.40
CA LEU A 112 -13.53 -7.36 21.29
C LEU A 112 -13.49 -6.02 22.02
N PHE A 113 -13.02 -6.02 23.26
CA PHE A 113 -12.94 -4.83 24.09
C PHE A 113 -11.54 -4.67 24.66
N ALA A 114 -11.10 -3.43 24.87
CA ALA A 114 -9.79 -3.13 25.43
C ALA A 114 -9.76 -3.37 26.95
N ASP A 115 -10.87 -3.12 27.64
CA ASP A 115 -10.95 -3.16 29.11
C ASP A 115 -12.25 -3.80 29.58
N ALA A 116 -12.23 -4.41 30.77
CA ALA A 116 -13.41 -4.97 31.43
C ALA A 116 -14.53 -3.92 31.67
N ALA A 117 -14.16 -2.67 31.92
CA ALA A 117 -15.12 -1.57 32.07
C ALA A 117 -15.85 -1.26 30.76
N ALA A 118 -15.16 -1.37 29.61
CA ALA A 118 -15.76 -1.16 28.30
C ALA A 118 -16.79 -2.25 27.98
N VAL A 119 -16.53 -3.49 28.38
CA VAL A 119 -17.48 -4.60 28.26
C VAL A 119 -18.80 -4.28 28.97
N LEU A 120 -18.72 -3.85 30.24
CA LEU A 120 -19.90 -3.52 31.04
C LEU A 120 -20.66 -2.29 30.49
N ALA A 121 -19.93 -1.27 30.02
CA ALA A 121 -20.53 -0.10 29.40
C ALA A 121 -21.28 -0.48 28.10
N PHE A 122 -20.67 -1.33 27.26
CA PHE A 122 -21.31 -1.84 26.05
C PHE A 122 -22.58 -2.64 26.34
N ALA A 123 -22.58 -3.45 27.41
CA ALA A 123 -23.73 -4.27 27.78
C ALA A 123 -24.98 -3.46 28.18
N GLN A 124 -24.80 -2.24 28.68
CA GLN A 124 -25.91 -1.35 29.01
C GLN A 124 -26.70 -0.96 27.74
N ASP A 125 -25.99 -0.49 26.72
CA ASP A 125 -26.59 -0.04 25.46
C ASP A 125 -25.70 -0.35 24.24
N PRO A 126 -25.75 -1.59 23.70
CA PRO A 126 -24.88 -2.02 22.62
C PRO A 126 -25.23 -1.35 21.28
N GLU A 127 -26.51 -1.07 21.04
CA GLU A 127 -27.01 -0.41 19.82
C GLU A 127 -26.39 0.98 19.65
N ARG A 128 -26.29 1.77 20.74
CA ARG A 128 -25.66 3.09 20.71
C ARG A 128 -24.23 3.05 20.17
N TYR A 129 -23.43 2.08 20.62
CA TYR A 129 -22.03 1.98 20.21
C TYR A 129 -21.90 1.51 18.75
N VAL A 130 -22.70 0.52 18.35
CA VAL A 130 -22.72 0.01 16.97
C VAL A 130 -23.18 1.09 16.00
N GLN A 131 -24.31 1.75 16.27
CA GLN A 131 -24.82 2.84 15.44
C GLN A 131 -23.87 4.05 15.44
N GLY A 132 -23.23 4.35 16.57
CA GLY A 132 -22.20 5.37 16.67
C GLY A 132 -21.04 5.13 15.70
N ALA A 133 -20.55 3.90 15.62
CA ALA A 133 -19.50 3.52 14.69
C ALA A 133 -19.95 3.58 13.22
N VAL A 134 -21.15 3.09 12.90
CA VAL A 134 -21.73 3.17 11.55
C VAL A 134 -21.91 4.63 11.11
N ASN A 135 -22.43 5.48 11.99
CA ASN A 135 -22.62 6.90 11.70
C ASN A 135 -21.28 7.64 11.54
N ALA A 136 -20.23 7.23 12.25
CA ALA A 136 -18.88 7.74 12.03
C ALA A 136 -18.35 7.31 10.65
N ALA A 137 -18.50 6.04 10.29
CA ALA A 137 -18.07 5.52 9.00
C ALA A 137 -18.81 6.16 7.80
N ARG A 138 -20.08 6.58 7.97
CA ARG A 138 -20.80 7.37 6.97
C ARG A 138 -20.16 8.72 6.66
N ARG A 139 -19.44 9.31 7.61
CA ARG A 139 -18.75 10.61 7.43
C ARG A 139 -17.38 10.47 6.78
N SER A 140 -16.76 9.30 6.90
CA SER A 140 -15.40 9.04 6.40
C SER A 140 -15.27 7.59 5.95
N ALA A 141 -15.10 7.40 4.64
CA ALA A 141 -14.94 6.08 4.02
C ALA A 141 -13.69 5.33 4.54
N ASP A 142 -12.65 6.05 4.98
CA ASP A 142 -11.44 5.46 5.55
C ASP A 142 -11.74 4.57 6.77
N LEU A 143 -12.75 4.92 7.57
CA LEU A 143 -13.17 4.11 8.71
C LEU A 143 -13.83 2.79 8.29
N VAL A 144 -14.49 2.76 7.12
CA VAL A 144 -15.06 1.52 6.57
C VAL A 144 -13.95 0.53 6.27
N CYS A 145 -12.86 1.01 5.66
CA CYS A 145 -11.69 0.19 5.36
C CYS A 145 -10.91 -0.18 6.62
N LEU A 146 -10.70 0.76 7.55
CA LEU A 146 -9.95 0.52 8.79
C LEU A 146 -10.64 -0.50 9.69
N MET A 147 -11.94 -0.34 9.95
CA MET A 147 -12.70 -1.21 10.86
C MET A 147 -13.38 -2.37 10.13
N HIS A 148 -13.03 -2.65 8.88
CA HIS A 148 -13.59 -3.76 8.09
C HIS A 148 -15.13 -3.77 8.04
N MET A 149 -15.78 -2.60 7.97
CA MET A 149 -17.26 -2.46 8.06
C MET A 149 -17.98 -2.75 6.73
N GLN A 150 -17.41 -3.63 5.90
CA GLN A 150 -17.90 -3.88 4.53
C GLN A 150 -19.31 -4.51 4.52
N SER A 151 -19.68 -5.23 5.59
CA SER A 151 -21.03 -5.76 5.78
C SER A 151 -22.08 -4.67 6.02
N TYR A 152 -21.71 -3.53 6.60
CA TYR A 152 -22.63 -2.40 6.81
C TYR A 152 -22.77 -1.49 5.59
N PHE A 153 -21.79 -1.53 4.68
CA PHE A 153 -21.75 -0.73 3.46
C PHE A 153 -21.46 -1.62 2.25
N PRO A 154 -22.36 -2.56 1.91
CA PRO A 154 -22.14 -3.42 0.76
C PRO A 154 -22.09 -2.55 -0.51
N SER A 155 -21.00 -2.66 -1.29
CA SER A 155 -21.03 -2.25 -2.70
C SER A 155 -21.96 -3.18 -3.48
N MET A 156 -22.35 -2.82 -4.70
CA MET A 156 -23.20 -3.66 -5.55
C MET A 156 -22.64 -5.08 -5.73
N GLU A 157 -21.30 -5.22 -5.78
CA GLU A 157 -20.60 -6.50 -5.86
C GLU A 157 -20.57 -7.28 -4.52
N ALA A 158 -20.56 -6.57 -3.39
CA ALA A 158 -20.61 -7.17 -2.07
C ALA A 158 -22.02 -7.69 -1.75
N LEU A 159 -23.07 -7.03 -2.24
CA LEU A 159 -24.46 -7.46 -2.06
C LEU A 159 -24.73 -8.83 -2.74
N ASP A 160 -24.15 -9.05 -3.93
CA ASP A 160 -24.20 -10.33 -4.64
C ASP A 160 -23.53 -11.49 -3.87
N ARG A 161 -22.59 -11.18 -2.95
CA ARG A 161 -21.88 -12.16 -2.12
C ARG A 161 -22.29 -12.14 -0.64
N ALA A 162 -23.15 -11.21 -0.21
CA ALA A 162 -23.38 -10.90 1.21
C ALA A 162 -24.14 -12.00 1.96
N SER A 163 -25.05 -12.72 1.29
CA SER A 163 -25.91 -13.73 1.93
C SER A 163 -25.12 -14.93 2.48
N SER A 164 -23.96 -15.23 1.91
CA SER A 164 -23.02 -16.26 2.38
C SER A 164 -21.90 -15.72 3.27
N PHE A 165 -21.56 -14.42 3.16
CA PHE A 165 -20.42 -13.81 3.85
C PHE A 165 -20.69 -13.50 5.33
N GLU A 166 -21.84 -12.92 5.68
CA GLU A 166 -22.16 -12.56 7.08
C GLU A 166 -22.24 -13.78 7.98
N ARG A 167 -22.76 -14.89 7.42
CA ARG A 167 -22.43 -16.18 7.98
C ARG A 167 -20.91 -16.38 7.85
N GLN A 168 -20.27 -16.89 6.82
CA GLN A 168 -18.89 -17.44 6.97
C GLN A 168 -17.77 -16.59 7.69
N TYR A 169 -17.90 -15.27 7.82
CA TYR A 169 -16.96 -14.34 8.45
C TYR A 169 -16.51 -14.64 9.89
N HIS A 170 -17.42 -15.01 10.80
CA HIS A 170 -17.03 -15.16 12.22
C HIS A 170 -16.38 -16.51 12.55
N GLY A 171 -16.36 -17.46 11.61
CA GLY A 171 -15.81 -18.81 11.83
C GLY A 171 -16.59 -19.66 12.83
N ILE A 172 -17.74 -19.18 13.33
CA ILE A 172 -18.56 -19.82 14.37
C ILE A 172 -19.46 -20.93 13.80
N TYR A 173 -20.13 -20.70 12.65
CA TYR A 173 -20.86 -21.78 11.95
C TYR A 173 -20.07 -22.25 10.73
N LYS A 174 -20.16 -23.55 10.50
CA LYS A 174 -19.64 -24.23 9.32
C LYS A 174 -20.66 -24.04 8.19
N LEU A 175 -20.29 -23.37 7.10
CA LEU A 175 -20.67 -23.87 5.77
C LEU A 175 -19.36 -24.34 5.15
N ALA A 176 -19.20 -25.65 5.01
CA ALA A 176 -18.05 -26.22 4.32
C ALA A 176 -18.13 -25.79 2.86
N MET A 177 -17.50 -24.68 2.51
CA MET A 177 -17.29 -24.29 1.13
C MET A 177 -16.18 -25.20 0.60
N GLN A 178 -16.58 -26.34 0.04
CA GLN A 178 -15.70 -27.17 -0.76
C GLN A 178 -15.53 -26.43 -2.10
N ALA A 179 -14.40 -25.77 -2.28
CA ALA A 179 -13.98 -25.26 -3.58
C ALA A 179 -12.97 -26.26 -4.14
N GLU A 180 -13.33 -26.96 -5.22
CA GLU A 180 -12.35 -27.72 -5.97
C GLU A 180 -11.52 -26.75 -6.81
N VAL A 181 -10.24 -26.61 -6.47
CA VAL A 181 -9.28 -25.85 -7.25
C VAL A 181 -8.48 -26.85 -8.09
N GLY A 182 -8.89 -27.02 -9.34
CA GLY A 182 -8.11 -27.74 -10.35
C GLY A 182 -6.96 -26.85 -10.83
N CYS A 183 -5.73 -27.20 -10.48
CA CYS A 183 -4.55 -26.58 -11.09
C CYS A 183 -4.12 -27.47 -12.26
N GLN A 184 -4.44 -27.05 -13.49
CA GLN A 184 -3.86 -27.64 -14.69
C GLN A 184 -2.61 -26.84 -15.03
N VAL A 185 -1.45 -27.47 -14.96
CA VAL A 185 -0.19 -26.87 -15.41
C VAL A 185 -0.16 -27.02 -16.93
N ASP A 186 -0.10 -25.91 -17.67
CA ASP A 186 0.11 -25.95 -19.11
C ASP A 186 1.40 -26.72 -19.42
N THR A 187 1.27 -27.83 -20.15
CA THR A 187 2.39 -28.71 -20.51
C THR A 187 3.33 -28.11 -21.55
N HIS A 188 2.96 -26.98 -22.15
CA HIS A 188 3.75 -26.27 -23.14
C HIS A 188 3.65 -24.76 -22.92
N ILE A 189 4.49 -24.22 -22.03
CA ILE A 189 4.69 -22.77 -21.91
C ILE A 189 5.25 -22.30 -23.27
N GLU A 190 4.41 -21.71 -24.10
CA GLU A 190 4.84 -21.11 -25.36
C GLU A 190 5.78 -19.95 -25.07
N THR A 191 7.08 -20.24 -25.01
CA THR A 191 8.15 -19.27 -24.78
C THR A 191 8.49 -18.58 -26.11
N ALA A 192 7.47 -18.13 -26.86
CA ALA A 192 7.69 -17.58 -28.20
C ALA A 192 8.13 -16.11 -28.18
N SER A 193 7.98 -15.40 -27.06
CA SER A 193 8.24 -13.94 -26.99
C SER A 193 9.43 -13.51 -26.13
N ALA A 194 10.05 -14.42 -25.37
CA ALA A 194 11.08 -14.08 -24.36
C ALA A 194 12.45 -14.71 -24.62
N TRP A 195 12.78 -15.03 -25.88
CA TRP A 195 14.13 -15.44 -26.22
C TRP A 195 15.04 -14.20 -26.20
N ASP A 196 15.95 -14.14 -25.23
CA ASP A 196 16.89 -13.05 -25.12
C ASP A 196 17.92 -13.14 -26.27
N LYS A 197 17.78 -12.24 -27.25
CA LYS A 197 18.72 -12.08 -28.38
C LYS A 197 20.15 -11.82 -27.94
N SER A 198 20.34 -11.30 -26.72
CA SER A 198 21.64 -10.97 -26.16
C SER A 198 22.24 -12.09 -25.30
N TYR A 199 21.51 -13.19 -25.11
CA TYR A 199 21.95 -14.34 -24.34
C TYR A 199 23.16 -15.02 -24.98
N GLU A 200 24.20 -15.24 -24.19
CA GLU A 200 25.36 -16.04 -24.57
C GLU A 200 25.59 -17.14 -23.55
N TRP A 201 25.65 -18.38 -24.02
CA TRP A 201 25.95 -19.54 -23.19
C TRP A 201 27.43 -19.59 -22.73
N ASN A 202 28.33 -18.95 -23.48
CA ASN A 202 29.77 -19.03 -23.20
C ASN A 202 30.20 -18.03 -22.10
N GLU A 203 30.55 -18.56 -20.94
CA GLU A 203 31.00 -17.78 -19.78
C GLU A 203 32.22 -16.89 -20.06
N TRP A 204 33.13 -17.30 -20.96
CA TRP A 204 34.29 -16.50 -21.33
C TRP A 204 33.92 -15.26 -22.14
N ASN A 205 32.87 -15.34 -22.96
CA ASN A 205 32.35 -14.17 -23.66
C ASN A 205 31.67 -13.21 -22.70
N LEU A 206 30.88 -13.73 -21.75
CA LEU A 206 30.26 -12.95 -20.68
C LEU A 206 31.31 -12.21 -19.82
N ARG A 207 32.39 -12.89 -19.41
CA ARG A 207 33.49 -12.26 -18.67
C ARG A 207 34.17 -11.15 -19.47
N ARG A 208 34.44 -11.35 -20.76
CA ARG A 208 35.02 -10.31 -21.63
C ARG A 208 34.10 -9.11 -21.77
N ARG A 209 32.78 -9.32 -21.96
CA ARG A 209 31.79 -8.24 -22.02
C ARG A 209 31.68 -7.46 -20.71
N ALA A 210 31.67 -8.16 -19.57
CA ALA A 210 31.65 -7.53 -18.25
C ALA A 210 32.91 -6.65 -18.03
N LEU A 211 34.09 -7.13 -18.41
CA LEU A 211 35.34 -6.36 -18.35
C LEU A 211 35.30 -5.14 -19.28
N GLN A 212 34.73 -5.26 -20.49
CA GLN A 212 34.55 -4.12 -21.40
C GLN A 212 33.62 -3.07 -20.80
N LEU A 213 32.48 -3.46 -20.22
CA LEU A 213 31.55 -2.54 -19.55
C LEU A 213 32.18 -1.85 -18.34
N LEU A 214 32.95 -2.59 -17.54
CA LEU A 214 33.68 -2.00 -16.41
C LEU A 214 34.68 -0.95 -16.89
N ASN A 215 35.43 -1.26 -17.96
CA ASN A 215 36.38 -0.34 -18.57
C ASN A 215 35.66 0.90 -19.12
N LEU A 216 34.51 0.73 -19.77
CA LEU A 216 33.67 1.84 -20.23
C LEU A 216 33.16 2.71 -19.06
N LYS A 217 32.74 2.11 -17.94
CA LYS A 217 32.32 2.85 -16.74
C LYS A 217 33.45 3.69 -16.15
N THR A 218 34.70 3.22 -16.23
CA THR A 218 35.86 3.97 -15.74
C THR A 218 36.36 5.04 -16.71
N LYS A 219 35.95 4.97 -17.99
CA LYS A 219 36.33 5.96 -19.01
C LYS A 219 35.37 7.14 -18.96
N ARG A 220 35.92 8.35 -18.84
CA ARG A 220 35.17 9.60 -18.98
C ARG A 220 35.14 9.98 -20.46
N THR A 221 33.95 10.12 -21.05
CA THR A 221 33.84 10.53 -22.45
C THR A 221 34.38 11.94 -22.62
N LYS A 222 35.33 12.13 -23.56
CA LYS A 222 35.85 13.47 -23.89
C LYS A 222 35.03 14.20 -24.96
N MET A 223 34.20 13.49 -25.71
CA MET A 223 33.24 14.05 -26.68
C MET A 223 32.30 12.92 -27.12
N ASN A 224 30.99 13.16 -27.14
CA ASN A 224 30.02 12.21 -27.69
C ASN A 224 29.57 12.73 -29.05
N GLN A 225 30.03 12.14 -30.16
CA GLN A 225 29.24 12.18 -31.39
C GLN A 225 28.28 10.99 -31.37
N THR A 226 27.02 11.27 -31.07
CA THR A 226 25.91 10.32 -31.26
C THR A 226 25.35 10.45 -32.69
N LEU A 227 24.58 9.47 -33.17
CA LEU A 227 23.85 9.60 -34.45
C LEU A 227 22.95 10.86 -34.49
N GLU A 228 22.46 11.31 -33.34
CA GLU A 228 21.73 12.59 -33.22
C GLU A 228 22.61 13.82 -33.51
N SER A 229 23.92 13.75 -33.25
CA SER A 229 24.85 14.84 -33.56
C SER A 229 25.08 15.03 -35.07
N VAL A 230 24.76 14.02 -35.89
CA VAL A 230 24.77 14.12 -37.37
C VAL A 230 23.73 15.13 -37.87
N SER A 231 22.60 15.26 -37.16
CA SER A 231 21.52 16.20 -37.50
C SER A 231 21.84 17.67 -37.13
N LYS A 232 22.90 17.91 -36.33
CA LYS A 232 23.33 19.25 -35.92
C LYS A 232 24.34 19.92 -36.86
N ARG A 233 24.55 19.40 -38.08
CA ARG A 233 25.26 20.18 -39.10
C ARG A 233 24.41 21.41 -39.43
N ASN A 234 24.90 22.59 -39.06
CA ASN A 234 24.41 23.84 -39.63
C ASN A 234 24.63 23.76 -41.14
N ALA A 235 23.58 23.46 -41.89
CA ALA A 235 23.57 23.71 -43.32
C ALA A 235 23.55 25.23 -43.50
N THR A 236 24.72 25.86 -43.52
CA THR A 236 24.86 27.18 -44.16
C THR A 236 24.58 26.96 -45.64
N THR A 237 23.31 27.05 -46.02
CA THR A 237 22.90 27.03 -47.42
C THR A 237 23.50 28.27 -48.07
N GLN A 238 24.37 28.09 -49.06
CA GLN A 238 24.79 29.19 -49.93
C GLN A 238 23.54 29.72 -50.63
N LEU A 239 23.11 30.93 -50.26
CA LEU A 239 22.05 31.64 -50.95
C LEU A 239 22.67 32.33 -52.17
N TYR A 240 22.40 31.84 -53.38
CA TYR A 240 22.64 32.62 -54.59
C TYR A 240 21.51 33.63 -54.73
N LEU A 241 21.79 34.91 -54.43
CA LEU A 241 20.82 35.97 -54.72
C LEU A 241 20.62 36.04 -56.25
N PRO A 242 19.38 36.16 -56.73
CA PRO A 242 19.13 36.40 -58.15
C PRO A 242 19.81 37.70 -58.56
N LYS A 243 20.50 37.67 -59.71
CA LYS A 243 21.15 38.86 -60.26
C LYS A 243 20.09 39.95 -60.47
N THR A 244 20.37 41.16 -59.98
CA THR A 244 19.55 42.34 -60.28
C THR A 244 19.51 42.54 -61.79
N SER A 245 18.31 42.50 -62.36
CA SER A 245 18.09 42.85 -63.76
C SER A 245 18.21 44.37 -63.88
N GLU A 246 19.39 44.85 -64.19
CA GLU A 246 19.58 46.24 -64.57
C GLU A 246 18.99 46.45 -65.98
N THR A 247 18.04 47.37 -66.11
CA THR A 247 17.44 47.72 -67.39
C THR A 247 18.43 48.55 -68.18
N GLN A 248 18.90 48.00 -69.31
CA GLN A 248 19.73 48.74 -70.25
C GLN A 248 18.89 49.88 -70.86
N THR A 249 19.17 51.13 -70.49
CA THR A 249 18.61 52.28 -71.20
C THR A 249 19.31 52.39 -72.56
N MET A 250 18.53 52.36 -73.64
CA MET A 250 19.01 52.68 -74.98
C MET A 250 19.78 54.01 -74.96
N GLN A 251 21.05 53.98 -75.37
CA GLN A 251 21.75 55.22 -75.70
C GLN A 251 21.18 55.74 -77.02
N THR A 252 20.50 56.88 -77.00
CA THR A 252 20.15 57.60 -78.22
C THR A 252 21.45 58.14 -78.83
N VAL A 253 21.58 58.03 -80.16
CA VAL A 253 22.80 58.33 -80.95
C VAL A 253 23.43 59.69 -80.65
N GLU A 254 22.66 60.65 -80.16
CA GLU A 254 23.13 61.99 -79.79
C GLU A 254 24.19 61.98 -78.67
N GLN A 255 24.17 61.01 -77.74
CA GLN A 255 25.13 60.96 -76.63
C GLN A 255 26.51 60.39 -77.04
N ALA A 256 26.61 59.72 -78.18
CA ALA A 256 27.87 59.13 -78.65
C ALA A 256 28.74 60.09 -79.49
N MET A 257 28.18 61.21 -79.98
CA MET A 257 28.91 62.14 -80.88
C MET A 257 29.62 63.30 -80.17
N ALA A 258 29.54 63.40 -78.84
CA ALA A 258 30.10 64.53 -78.10
C ALA A 258 31.60 64.42 -77.74
N THR A 259 32.31 63.34 -78.11
CA THR A 259 33.71 63.12 -77.65
C THR A 259 34.77 63.12 -78.74
N HIS A 260 34.52 63.72 -79.91
CA HIS A 260 35.61 64.03 -80.86
C HIS A 260 35.49 65.42 -81.47
N ARG A 261 36.32 66.35 -80.98
CA ARG A 261 36.85 67.49 -81.72
C ARG A 261 38.30 67.76 -81.29
N PRO A 262 39.10 68.36 -82.20
CA PRO A 262 40.43 67.90 -82.64
C PRO A 262 41.55 68.00 -81.61
#